data_AF-A0A537XRY3-F1
#
_entry.id   AF-A0A537XRY3-F1
#
_cell.length_a   1.000
_cell.length_b   1.000
_cell.length_c   1.000
_cell.angle_alpha   90.00
_cell.angle_beta   90.00
_cell.angle_gamma   90.00
#
_symmetry.space_group_name_H-M   'P 1'
#
loop_
_entity.id
_entity.type
_entity.pdbx_description
1 polymer ?
#
loop_
_entity_poly.entity_id
_entity_poly.type
_entity_poly.pdbx_seq_one_letter_code
_entity_poly.pdbx_strand_id
1 'polypeptide(L)'
;MRLAALRLAALSLAALSLGSASAAPISYTLPDETAAFKAGPNLEVVQNNCTACHSADYVSTQPRGPKFKKDFWQAEVTKMIKVYGAPIADADVPKIVEYLAATY
;
A
#
# COMPACT_ATOMS: atom_id res chain seq x y z
N MET A 1 13.81 -39.89 -46.84
CA MET A 1 14.39 -38.98 -45.83
C MET A 1 13.40 -37.94 -45.28
N ARG A 2 12.59 -37.27 -46.11
CA ARG A 2 11.62 -36.23 -45.66
C ARG A 2 10.50 -36.73 -44.73
N LEU A 3 9.98 -37.95 -44.92
CA LEU A 3 8.91 -38.51 -44.06
C LEU A 3 9.39 -38.93 -42.66
N ALA A 4 10.68 -39.29 -42.50
CA ALA A 4 11.25 -39.64 -41.19
C ALA A 4 11.46 -38.40 -40.31
N ALA A 5 11.87 -37.27 -40.91
CA ALA A 5 11.98 -35.99 -40.23
C ALA A 5 10.62 -35.46 -39.74
N LEU A 6 9.55 -35.68 -40.50
CA LEU A 6 8.20 -35.24 -40.14
C LEU A 6 7.60 -36.05 -38.97
N ARG A 7 7.95 -37.34 -38.84
CA ARG A 7 7.53 -38.19 -37.72
C ARG A 7 8.28 -37.90 -36.42
N LEU A 8 9.57 -37.55 -36.49
CA LEU A 8 10.33 -37.11 -35.32
C LEU A 8 9.83 -35.75 -34.78
N ALA A 9 9.45 -34.82 -35.66
CA ALA A 9 8.91 -33.52 -35.29
C ALA A 9 7.54 -33.62 -34.58
N ALA A 10 6.69 -34.57 -34.99
CA ALA A 10 5.38 -34.77 -34.37
C ALA A 10 5.47 -35.40 -32.96
N LEU A 11 6.44 -36.30 -32.71
CA LEU A 11 6.66 -36.89 -31.37
C LEU A 11 7.22 -35.87 -30.37
N SER A 12 8.02 -34.91 -30.83
CA SER A 12 8.64 -33.90 -29.97
C SER A 12 7.67 -32.80 -29.54
N LEU A 13 6.65 -32.48 -30.36
CA LEU A 13 5.57 -31.56 -29.96
C LEU A 13 4.64 -32.17 -28.88
N ALA A 14 4.37 -33.47 -28.94
CA ALA A 14 3.51 -34.15 -27.96
C ALA A 14 4.14 -34.23 -26.55
N ALA A 15 5.48 -34.35 -26.47
CA ALA A 15 6.19 -34.43 -25.19
C ALA A 15 6.18 -33.10 -24.40
N LEU A 16 6.05 -31.96 -25.07
CA LEU A 16 6.00 -30.64 -24.41
C LEU A 16 4.63 -30.33 -23.78
N SER A 17 3.56 -31.01 -24.20
CA SER A 17 2.19 -30.74 -23.72
C SER A 17 1.79 -31.48 -22.45
N LEU A 18 2.58 -32.44 -21.95
CA LEU A 18 2.19 -33.29 -20.81
C LEU A 18 2.72 -32.83 -19.43
N GLY A 19 3.58 -31.82 -19.37
CA GLY A 19 4.15 -31.32 -18.12
C GLY A 19 3.53 -30.00 -17.69
N SER A 20 2.35 -30.02 -17.07
CA SER A 20 1.89 -28.85 -16.32
C SER A 20 2.71 -28.74 -15.04
N ALA A 21 3.59 -27.74 -14.95
CA ALA A 21 4.32 -27.45 -13.73
C ALA A 21 3.33 -27.04 -12.63
N SER A 22 3.20 -27.84 -11.58
CA SER A 22 2.38 -27.52 -10.42
C SER A 22 3.19 -26.68 -9.44
N ALA A 23 2.82 -25.41 -9.27
CA ALA A 23 3.34 -24.55 -8.20
C ALA A 23 2.22 -24.34 -7.18
N ALA A 24 2.34 -24.98 -6.02
CA ALA A 24 1.42 -24.72 -4.90
C ALA A 24 1.79 -23.37 -4.23
N PRO A 25 0.81 -22.58 -3.78
CA PRO A 25 1.09 -21.34 -3.05
C PRO A 25 1.73 -21.66 -1.70
N ILE A 26 2.74 -20.87 -1.33
CA ILE A 26 3.27 -20.87 0.03
C ILE A 26 2.41 -19.90 0.86
N SER A 27 1.80 -20.42 1.93
CA SER A 27 1.06 -19.59 2.88
C SER A 27 2.01 -19.11 3.98
N TYR A 28 1.91 -17.84 4.34
CA TYR A 28 2.63 -17.24 5.46
C TYR A 28 1.63 -16.58 6.40
N THR A 29 1.75 -16.85 7.70
CA THR A 29 0.95 -16.17 8.71
C THR A 29 1.57 -14.80 8.96
N LEU A 30 0.87 -13.74 8.54
CA LEU A 30 1.28 -12.38 8.83
C LEU A 30 1.01 -12.06 10.31
N PRO A 31 1.89 -11.27 10.97
CA PRO A 31 1.58 -10.74 12.29
C PRO A 31 0.39 -9.79 12.21
N ASP A 32 -0.29 -9.59 13.34
CA ASP A 32 -1.35 -8.60 13.45
C ASP A 32 -0.83 -7.19 13.18
N GLU A 33 -1.70 -6.35 12.63
CA GLU A 33 -1.44 -4.92 12.43
C GLU A 33 -1.48 -4.22 13.80
N THR A 34 -0.41 -3.49 14.15
CA THR A 34 -0.25 -2.87 15.47
C THR A 34 0.04 -1.37 15.41
N ALA A 35 0.07 -0.75 14.23
CA ALA A 35 0.47 0.65 14.10
C ALA A 35 -0.61 1.57 14.67
N ALA A 36 -0.23 2.34 15.69
CA ALA A 36 -1.11 3.32 16.31
C ALA A 36 -0.60 4.75 16.10
N PHE A 37 -1.53 5.66 15.90
CA PHE A 37 -1.27 7.09 15.98
C PHE A 37 -0.85 7.48 17.40
N LYS A 38 0.15 8.36 17.54
CA LYS A 38 0.63 8.86 18.83
C LYS A 38 -0.46 9.69 19.53
N ALA A 39 -0.45 9.73 20.86
CA ALA A 39 -1.31 10.65 21.61
C ALA A 39 -1.06 12.12 21.22
N GLY A 40 -2.14 12.90 21.06
CA GLY A 40 -2.05 14.31 20.66
C GLY A 40 -3.43 14.96 20.46
N PRO A 41 -3.46 16.28 20.21
CA PRO A 41 -4.71 17.01 19.96
C PRO A 41 -5.40 16.49 18.70
N ASN A 42 -6.73 16.43 18.67
CA ASN A 42 -7.51 15.97 17.51
C ASN A 42 -7.23 14.52 17.05
N LEU A 43 -6.63 13.67 17.89
CA LEU A 43 -6.31 12.27 17.55
C LEU A 43 -7.51 11.49 16.98
N GLU A 44 -8.69 11.66 17.57
CA GLU A 44 -9.92 10.98 17.12
C GLU A 44 -10.28 11.36 15.67
N VAL A 45 -10.10 12.63 15.29
CA VAL A 45 -10.35 13.09 13.91
C VAL A 45 -9.42 12.39 12.93
N VAL A 46 -8.15 12.21 13.30
CA VAL A 46 -7.16 11.52 12.46
C VAL A 46 -7.47 10.03 12.38
N GLN A 47 -7.81 9.39 13.50
CA GLN A 47 -8.18 7.97 13.53
C GLN A 47 -9.40 7.69 12.63
N ASN A 48 -10.40 8.58 12.64
CA ASN A 48 -11.62 8.42 11.84
C ASN A 48 -11.40 8.66 10.34
N ASN A 49 -10.38 9.43 9.95
CA ASN A 49 -10.18 9.85 8.56
C ASN A 49 -8.98 9.19 7.85
N CYS A 50 -7.97 8.71 8.59
CA CYS A 50 -6.68 8.29 8.01
C CYS A 50 -6.40 6.79 8.10
N THR A 51 -7.32 5.98 8.64
CA THR A 51 -7.14 4.53 8.83
C THR A 51 -7.88 3.68 7.80
N ALA A 52 -8.70 4.31 6.94
CA ALA A 52 -9.55 3.59 6.00
C ALA A 52 -8.79 2.90 4.85
N CYS A 53 -7.61 3.40 4.49
CA CYS A 53 -6.89 2.97 3.29
C CYS A 53 -5.51 2.34 3.56
N HIS A 54 -4.85 2.67 4.67
CA HIS A 54 -3.52 2.17 5.01
C HIS A 54 -3.28 2.26 6.53
N SER A 55 -2.24 1.57 7.02
CA SER A 55 -1.84 1.62 8.43
C SER A 55 -1.28 2.99 8.82
N ALA A 56 -1.18 3.24 10.13
CA ALA A 56 -0.55 4.45 10.67
C ALA A 56 0.97 4.50 10.41
N ASP A 57 1.59 3.41 9.95
CA ASP A 57 3.03 3.38 9.64
C ASP A 57 3.41 4.35 8.54
N TYR A 58 2.53 4.54 7.55
CA TYR A 58 2.75 5.52 6.48
C TYR A 58 2.94 6.94 7.02
N VAL A 59 2.33 7.27 8.15
CA VAL A 59 2.53 8.56 8.83
C VAL A 59 3.74 8.49 9.76
N SER A 60 3.91 7.41 10.51
CA SER A 60 4.96 7.28 11.54
C SER A 60 6.39 7.29 10.98
N THR A 61 6.52 6.88 9.71
CA THR A 61 7.77 6.74 8.96
C THR A 61 8.08 7.93 8.05
N GLN A 62 7.24 8.96 8.00
CA GLN A 62 7.55 10.17 7.22
C GLN A 62 8.83 10.86 7.73
N PRO A 63 9.54 11.60 6.85
CA PRO A 63 10.71 12.37 7.25
C PRO A 63 10.41 13.33 8.41
N ARG A 64 11.35 13.41 9.36
CA ARG A 64 11.24 14.29 10.54
C ARG A 64 12.19 15.46 10.44
N GLY A 65 11.82 16.56 11.11
CA GLY A 65 12.67 17.74 11.23
C GLY A 65 11.91 19.05 11.01
N PRO A 66 12.60 20.21 11.10
CA PRO A 66 11.96 21.52 11.07
C PRO A 66 11.29 21.85 9.73
N LYS A 67 11.68 21.18 8.64
CA LYS A 67 11.09 21.36 7.30
C LYS A 67 9.81 20.54 7.07
N PHE A 68 9.57 19.51 7.88
CA PHE A 68 8.47 18.56 7.71
C PHE A 68 7.36 18.85 8.74
N LYS A 69 6.81 20.06 8.64
CA LYS A 69 5.78 20.58 9.56
C LYS A 69 4.50 20.89 8.81
N LYS A 70 3.89 22.04 9.07
CA LYS A 70 2.54 22.36 8.60
C LYS A 70 2.37 22.22 7.08
N ASP A 71 3.26 22.83 6.29
CA ASP A 71 3.14 22.83 4.83
C ASP A 71 3.33 21.42 4.23
N PHE A 72 4.26 20.65 4.80
CA PHE A 72 4.48 19.25 4.40
C PHE A 72 3.23 18.41 4.66
N TRP A 73 2.68 18.46 5.88
CA TRP A 73 1.49 17.69 6.23
C TRP A 73 0.23 18.19 5.50
N GLN A 74 0.13 19.49 5.22
CA GLN A 74 -0.92 20.04 4.37
C GLN A 74 -0.85 19.42 2.97
N ALA A 75 0.34 19.31 2.39
CA ALA A 75 0.52 18.70 1.08
C ALA A 75 0.15 17.21 1.09
N GLU A 76 0.57 16.44 2.09
CA GLU A 76 0.22 15.03 2.22
C GLU A 76 -1.29 14.82 2.39
N VAL A 77 -1.95 15.56 3.30
CA VAL A 77 -3.41 15.47 3.48
C VAL A 77 -4.15 15.87 2.20
N THR A 78 -3.70 16.94 1.53
CA THR A 78 -4.28 17.37 0.24
C THR A 78 -4.11 16.30 -0.84
N LYS A 79 -2.97 15.62 -0.87
CA LYS A 79 -2.71 14.49 -1.78
C LYS A 79 -3.67 13.34 -1.51
N MET A 80 -3.91 12.97 -0.24
CA MET A 80 -4.86 11.93 0.11
C MET A 80 -6.26 12.24 -0.42
N ILE A 81 -6.69 13.51 -0.31
CA ILE A 81 -8.02 13.95 -0.77
C ILE A 81 -8.09 13.99 -2.30
N LYS A 82 -7.14 14.68 -2.95
CA LYS A 82 -7.25 15.04 -4.37
C LYS A 82 -6.75 13.95 -5.32
N VAL A 83 -5.76 13.16 -4.90
CA VAL A 83 -5.15 12.11 -5.74
C VAL A 83 -5.72 10.73 -5.39
N TYR A 84 -5.87 10.44 -4.10
CA TYR A 84 -6.35 9.13 -3.64
C TYR A 84 -7.83 9.08 -3.27
N GLY A 85 -8.53 10.23 -3.30
CA GLY A 85 -9.99 10.29 -3.12
C GLY A 85 -10.45 10.08 -1.68
N ALA A 86 -9.61 10.33 -0.68
CA ALA A 86 -10.00 10.23 0.72
C ALA A 86 -11.18 11.18 1.03
N PRO A 87 -12.30 10.67 1.58
CA PRO A 87 -13.51 11.46 1.81
C PRO A 87 -13.42 12.28 3.10
N ILE A 88 -12.43 13.16 3.19
CA ILE A 88 -12.19 14.02 4.37
C ILE A 88 -12.96 15.33 4.20
N ALA A 89 -13.74 15.71 5.21
CA ALA A 89 -14.45 16.99 5.21
C ALA A 89 -13.47 18.17 5.36
N ASP A 90 -13.73 19.27 4.63
CA ASP A 90 -12.86 20.45 4.64
C ASP A 90 -12.64 21.03 6.06
N ALA A 91 -13.63 20.90 6.94
CA ALA A 91 -13.56 21.35 8.33
C ALA A 91 -12.58 20.54 9.21
N ASP A 92 -12.25 19.31 8.81
CA ASP A 92 -11.35 18.43 9.55
C ASP A 92 -9.90 18.49 9.05
N VAL A 93 -9.67 18.95 7.81
CA VAL A 93 -8.34 19.17 7.25
C VAL A 93 -7.42 19.97 8.18
N PRO A 94 -7.79 21.17 8.69
CA PRO A 94 -6.89 21.93 9.55
C PRO A 94 -6.55 21.20 10.86
N LYS A 95 -7.50 20.44 11.43
CA LYS A 95 -7.30 19.66 12.67
C LYS A 95 -6.30 18.52 12.47
N ILE A 96 -6.42 17.81 11.34
CA ILE A 96 -5.52 16.73 10.96
C ILE A 96 -4.11 17.27 10.73
N VAL A 97 -3.98 18.36 9.96
CA VAL A 97 -2.67 18.99 9.68
C VAL A 97 -2.01 19.51 10.96
N GLU A 98 -2.78 20.11 11.87
CA GLU A 98 -2.28 20.55 13.17
C GLU A 98 -1.76 19.39 14.01
N TYR A 99 -2.54 18.31 14.15
CA TYR A 99 -2.12 17.11 14.85
C TYR A 99 -0.82 16.55 14.28
N LEU A 100 -0.77 16.34 12.96
CA LEU A 100 0.38 15.73 12.30
C LEU A 100 1.64 16.58 12.48
N ALA A 101 1.55 17.91 12.33
CA ALA A 101 2.69 18.81 12.51
C ALA A 101 3.18 18.92 13.97
N ALA A 102 2.26 18.83 14.94
CA ALA A 102 2.57 18.87 16.36
C ALA A 102 3.19 17.55 16.86
N THR A 103 2.78 16.42 16.30
CA THR A 103 3.04 15.09 16.85
C THR A 103 4.10 14.29 16.07
N TYR A 104 4.39 14.65 14.82
CA TYR A 104 5.39 14.02 13.95
C TYR A 104 6.39 15.05 13.39
#